data_AF-A0AAV5QG27-F1
#
_entry.id   AF-A0AAV5QG27-F1
#
_cell.length_a   1.000
_cell.length_b   1.000
_cell.length_c   1.000
_cell.angle_alpha   90.00
_cell.angle_beta   90.00
_cell.angle_gamma   90.00
#
_symmetry.space_group_name_H-M   'P 1'
#
loop_
_entity.id
_entity.type
_entity.pdbx_description
1 polymer ?
#
loop_
_entity_poly.entity_id
_entity_poly.type
_entity_poly.pdbx_seq_one_letter_code
_entity_poly.pdbx_strand_id
1 'polypeptide(L)'
;MWKLVVPRTPSQTIGIRYLSTCAKRLSQYPPTYFSNPSPAPKNMVGSSPLIPSNPASPSHITYSPASNMPTQRKLGFGKDVALCMAVFVLTYFAIDNYISRQALQTESFKNSMEHQKALTLAQLSFNNARKKREIQILNERKNFQKREMKMALHIALLRKQLEATGVKPVNINEAINEFEKNVKMENSLSNITGTSLWVVDDADIKSHLPSTHEYDKK
;
A
#
# COMPACT_ATOMS: atom_id res chain seq x y z
N MET A 1 3.85 22.40 41.69
CA MET A 1 4.26 23.49 40.77
C MET A 1 5.78 23.47 40.70
N TRP A 2 6.36 22.78 39.71
CA TRP A 2 7.81 22.72 39.48
C TRP A 2 8.05 22.85 37.98
N LYS A 3 8.70 23.94 37.58
CA LYS A 3 9.13 24.21 36.21
C LYS A 3 10.44 23.45 35.96
N LEU A 4 10.44 22.52 35.01
CA LEU A 4 11.68 21.98 34.44
C LEU A 4 11.99 22.79 33.16
N VAL A 5 12.99 23.65 33.30
CA VAL A 5 13.65 24.37 32.22
C VAL A 5 14.69 23.41 31.62
N VAL A 6 14.55 23.08 30.34
CA VAL A 6 15.55 22.31 29.59
C VAL A 6 16.32 23.28 28.68
N PRO A 7 17.67 23.29 28.71
CA PRO A 7 18.48 24.19 27.90
C PRO A 7 18.53 23.77 26.43
N ARG A 8 18.51 24.78 25.54
CA ARG A 8 18.72 24.71 24.08
C ARG A 8 20.23 24.57 23.81
N THR A 9 20.64 23.50 23.12
CA THR A 9 22.01 23.38 22.56
C THR A 9 22.03 23.80 21.08
N PRO A 10 23.16 24.34 20.58
CA PRO A 10 23.23 24.98 19.28
C PRO A 10 23.44 24.02 18.11
N SER A 11 23.02 24.53 16.94
CA SER A 11 23.26 24.09 15.58
C SER A 11 24.66 23.52 15.32
N GLN A 12 24.74 22.28 14.83
CA GLN A 12 25.84 21.82 13.99
C GLN A 12 25.27 21.24 12.70
N THR A 13 25.44 22.01 11.63
CA THR A 13 25.18 21.63 10.25
C THR A 13 26.24 20.62 9.81
N ILE A 14 25.93 19.33 9.88
CA ILE A 14 26.74 18.29 9.26
C ILE A 14 26.34 18.22 7.78
N GLY A 15 27.17 18.81 6.93
CA GLY A 15 27.07 18.69 5.49
C GLY A 15 27.34 17.25 5.04
N ILE A 16 26.26 16.52 4.74
CA ILE A 16 26.34 15.21 4.10
C ILE A 16 26.72 15.44 2.64
N ARG A 17 28.00 15.24 2.31
CA ARG A 17 28.46 15.12 0.92
C ARG A 17 27.87 13.84 0.34
N TYR A 18 26.95 13.97 -0.60
CA TYR A 18 26.49 12.87 -1.44
C TYR A 18 27.64 12.46 -2.36
N LEU A 19 28.35 11.39 -2.00
CA LEU A 19 29.15 10.65 -2.96
C LEU A 19 28.19 9.77 -3.77
N SER A 20 27.92 10.22 -4.99
CA SER A 20 27.21 9.50 -6.03
C SER A 20 28.10 8.37 -6.57
N THR A 21 28.10 7.23 -5.90
CA THR A 21 28.57 5.97 -6.49
C THR A 21 27.53 5.48 -7.50
N CYS A 22 27.79 5.77 -8.77
CA CYS A 22 27.08 5.22 -9.91
C CYS A 22 27.41 3.72 -10.04
N ALA A 23 26.66 2.87 -9.33
CA ALA A 23 26.64 1.45 -9.58
C ALA A 23 25.84 1.19 -10.86
N LYS A 24 26.53 0.87 -11.96
CA LYS A 24 25.91 0.33 -13.17
C LYS A 24 25.20 -0.97 -12.82
N ARG A 25 23.88 -0.90 -12.56
CA ARG A 25 23.02 -2.08 -12.52
C ARG A 25 23.00 -2.66 -13.93
N LEU A 26 23.56 -3.85 -14.07
CA LEU A 26 23.28 -4.74 -15.18
C LEU A 26 21.75 -4.87 -15.29
N SER A 27 21.22 -4.45 -16.43
CA SER A 27 19.81 -4.53 -16.80
C SER A 27 19.38 -6.00 -16.85
N GLN A 28 18.90 -6.52 -15.72
CA GLN A 28 18.04 -7.70 -15.71
C GLN A 28 16.67 -7.24 -16.18
N TYR A 29 16.32 -7.61 -17.41
CA TYR A 29 14.98 -7.43 -17.95
C TYR A 29 13.95 -8.07 -16.99
N PRO A 30 12.85 -7.38 -16.65
CA PRO A 30 11.80 -7.98 -15.84
C PRO A 30 11.14 -9.15 -16.59
N PRO A 31 10.71 -10.21 -15.89
CA PRO A 31 10.03 -11.34 -16.51
C PRO A 31 8.77 -10.88 -17.24
N THR A 32 8.64 -11.29 -18.49
CA THR A 32 7.62 -10.90 -19.49
C THR A 32 6.20 -11.40 -19.18
N TYR A 33 5.91 -11.83 -17.95
CA TYR A 33 4.61 -12.43 -17.61
C TYR A 33 3.47 -11.40 -17.47
N PHE A 34 3.78 -10.12 -17.27
CA PHE A 34 2.78 -9.07 -17.01
C PHE A 34 2.48 -8.17 -18.22
N SER A 35 3.15 -8.36 -19.36
CA SER A 35 3.07 -7.42 -20.49
C SER A 35 2.14 -7.89 -21.62
N ASN A 36 1.43 -9.00 -21.47
CA ASN A 36 0.59 -9.55 -22.54
C ASN A 36 -0.90 -9.30 -22.25
N PRO A 37 -1.58 -8.34 -22.93
CA PRO A 37 -3.02 -8.19 -22.86
C PRO A 37 -3.69 -9.24 -23.77
N SER A 38 -3.60 -10.51 -23.38
CA SER A 38 -4.46 -11.57 -23.92
C SER A 38 -5.79 -11.55 -23.14
N PRO A 39 -6.95 -11.79 -23.79
CA PRO A 39 -8.25 -11.48 -23.18
C PRO A 39 -8.49 -12.31 -21.93
N ALA A 40 -9.11 -11.66 -20.94
CA ALA A 40 -9.47 -12.22 -19.64
C ALA A 40 -10.13 -13.61 -19.77
N PRO A 41 -9.84 -14.55 -18.84
CA PRO A 41 -10.45 -15.86 -18.88
C PRO A 41 -11.97 -15.72 -18.70
N LYS A 42 -12.72 -16.29 -19.64
CA LYS A 42 -14.18 -16.37 -19.57
C LYS A 42 -14.57 -17.14 -18.31
N ASN A 43 -15.30 -16.47 -17.42
CA ASN A 43 -16.00 -17.10 -16.31
C ASN A 43 -16.90 -18.22 -16.85
N MET A 44 -16.62 -19.48 -16.48
CA MET A 44 -17.59 -20.56 -16.63
C MET A 44 -18.12 -20.94 -15.25
N VAL A 45 -19.26 -20.34 -14.91
CA VAL A 45 -20.18 -20.87 -13.90
C VAL A 45 -21.15 -21.81 -14.62
N GLY A 46 -21.13 -23.08 -14.22
CA GLY A 46 -22.30 -23.97 -14.20
C GLY A 46 -22.87 -24.47 -15.53
N SER A 47 -22.43 -25.66 -15.97
CA SER A 47 -23.32 -26.74 -16.43
C SER A 47 -22.54 -28.06 -16.58
N SER A 48 -23.18 -29.14 -16.11
CA SER A 48 -22.89 -30.58 -16.09
C SER A 48 -21.87 -31.23 -17.07
N PRO A 49 -21.36 -32.43 -16.74
CA PRO A 49 -20.07 -32.93 -17.20
C PRO A 49 -20.18 -33.56 -18.59
N LEU A 50 -19.40 -33.03 -19.53
CA LEU A 50 -19.09 -33.69 -20.80
C LEU A 50 -17.58 -33.75 -20.95
N ILE A 51 -17.10 -34.99 -20.89
CA ILE A 51 -15.75 -35.46 -21.14
C ILE A 51 -15.26 -34.92 -22.50
N PRO A 52 -13.99 -34.49 -22.60
CA PRO A 52 -13.23 -34.83 -23.79
C PRO A 52 -11.84 -35.39 -23.45
N SER A 53 -11.71 -36.66 -23.79
CA SER A 53 -10.55 -37.29 -24.43
C SER A 53 -9.43 -36.34 -24.89
N ASN A 54 -8.30 -36.36 -24.17
CA ASN A 54 -7.06 -36.85 -24.78
C ASN A 54 -6.04 -37.22 -23.69
N PRO A 55 -5.61 -38.48 -23.61
CA PRO A 55 -4.53 -38.90 -22.72
C PRO A 55 -3.19 -38.52 -23.36
N ALA A 56 -2.44 -37.64 -22.72
CA ALA A 56 -1.03 -37.50 -23.02
C ALA A 56 -0.34 -38.83 -22.65
N SER A 57 0.27 -39.43 -23.66
CA SER A 57 0.93 -40.73 -23.66
C SER A 57 1.69 -41.02 -22.36
N PRO A 58 1.33 -42.06 -21.58
CA PRO A 58 2.31 -42.70 -20.73
C PRO A 58 3.34 -43.33 -21.68
N SER A 59 4.60 -42.93 -21.54
CA SER A 59 5.70 -43.65 -22.16
C SER A 59 5.54 -45.13 -21.81
N HIS A 60 5.29 -45.91 -22.87
CA HIS A 60 5.13 -47.35 -22.83
C HIS A 60 6.45 -47.95 -22.32
N ILE A 61 6.57 -48.13 -21.01
CA ILE A 61 7.54 -49.08 -20.47
C ILE A 61 6.96 -50.44 -20.85
N THR A 62 7.43 -50.94 -21.99
CA THR A 62 7.29 -52.35 -22.34
C THR A 62 7.98 -53.14 -21.24
N TYR A 63 7.20 -53.58 -20.24
CA TYR A 63 7.63 -54.64 -19.34
C TYR A 63 7.70 -55.90 -20.19
N SER A 64 8.88 -56.20 -20.72
CA SER A 64 9.19 -57.58 -21.09
C SER A 64 9.05 -58.41 -19.82
N PRO A 65 8.18 -59.44 -19.78
CA PRO A 65 8.26 -60.44 -18.73
C PRO A 65 9.51 -61.25 -19.05
N ALA A 66 10.67 -60.77 -18.57
CA ALA A 66 11.81 -61.64 -18.39
C ALA A 66 11.37 -62.67 -17.35
N SER A 67 10.89 -63.81 -17.84
CA SER A 67 10.70 -65.05 -17.12
C SER A 67 12.05 -65.58 -16.66
N ASN A 68 12.74 -64.80 -15.84
CA ASN A 68 13.85 -65.28 -15.06
C ASN A 68 13.24 -65.96 -13.84
N MET A 69 12.87 -67.23 -14.02
CA MET A 69 12.80 -68.17 -12.92
C MET A 69 14.03 -67.94 -12.03
N PRO A 70 13.88 -67.77 -10.71
CA PRO A 70 15.03 -67.83 -9.83
C PRO A 70 15.49 -69.28 -9.83
N THR A 71 16.40 -69.63 -10.72
CA THR A 71 17.28 -70.77 -10.48
C THR A 71 17.91 -70.48 -9.12
N GLN A 72 17.57 -71.30 -8.12
CA GLN A 72 18.21 -71.29 -6.80
C GLN A 72 19.68 -71.67 -6.98
N ARG A 73 20.47 -70.70 -7.46
CA ARG A 73 21.92 -70.75 -7.41
C ARG A 73 22.24 -70.47 -5.95
N LYS A 74 22.82 -71.47 -5.28
CA LYS A 74 23.32 -71.38 -3.91
C LYS A 74 23.99 -70.01 -3.73
N LEU A 75 23.40 -69.17 -2.88
CA LEU A 75 23.92 -67.85 -2.58
C LEU A 75 25.31 -68.05 -1.99
N GLY A 76 26.34 -67.56 -2.69
CA GLY A 76 27.66 -67.44 -2.11
C GLY A 76 27.69 -66.27 -1.14
N PHE A 77 28.40 -66.42 -0.02
CA PHE A 77 28.53 -65.44 1.07
C PHE A 77 28.72 -63.97 0.62
N GLY A 78 29.36 -63.72 -0.54
CA GLY A 78 29.56 -62.37 -1.06
C GLY A 78 28.28 -61.64 -1.50
N LYS A 79 27.24 -62.36 -1.94
CA LYS A 79 25.94 -61.76 -2.28
C LYS A 79 25.16 -61.33 -1.04
N ASP A 80 25.22 -62.13 0.02
CA ASP A 80 24.58 -61.82 1.30
C ASP A 80 25.24 -60.60 1.95
N VAL A 81 26.58 -60.50 1.90
CA VAL A 81 27.30 -59.31 2.37
C VAL A 81 26.94 -58.07 1.56
N ALA A 82 26.85 -58.18 0.23
CA ALA A 82 26.44 -57.06 -0.62
C ALA A 82 24.99 -56.62 -0.33
N LEU A 83 24.09 -57.56 -0.03
CA LEU A 83 22.71 -57.28 0.35
C LEU A 83 22.64 -56.61 1.73
N CYS A 84 23.40 -57.08 2.72
CA CYS A 84 23.52 -56.41 4.01
C CYS A 84 24.06 -54.98 3.86
N MET A 85 25.12 -54.79 3.09
CA MET A 85 25.69 -53.46 2.83
C MET A 85 24.68 -52.54 2.11
N ALA A 86 23.92 -53.06 1.15
CA ALA A 86 22.88 -52.30 0.47
C ALA A 86 21.76 -51.87 1.44
N VAL A 87 21.34 -52.76 2.33
CA VAL A 87 20.36 -52.44 3.39
C VAL A 87 20.93 -51.36 4.32
N PHE A 88 22.18 -51.49 4.77
CA PHE A 88 22.81 -50.47 5.64
C PHE A 88 22.88 -49.09 4.98
N VAL A 89 23.30 -49.02 3.72
CA VAL A 89 23.35 -47.75 2.97
C VAL A 89 21.96 -47.16 2.80
N LEU A 90 20.96 -47.98 2.48
CA LEU A 90 19.59 -47.53 2.31
C LEU A 90 18.99 -47.02 3.64
N THR A 91 19.24 -47.73 4.75
CA THR A 91 18.78 -47.32 6.08
C THR A 91 19.44 -46.01 6.51
N TYR A 92 20.75 -45.85 6.28
CA TYR A 92 21.46 -44.60 6.57
C TYR A 92 20.89 -43.43 5.74
N PHE A 93 20.69 -43.64 4.44
CA PHE A 93 20.11 -42.63 3.56
C PHE A 93 18.68 -42.25 3.94
N ALA A 94 17.88 -43.22 4.39
CA ALA A 94 16.52 -42.97 4.86
C ALA A 94 16.51 -42.10 6.14
N ILE A 95 17.43 -42.35 7.08
CA ILE A 95 17.58 -41.55 8.30
C ILE A 95 18.02 -40.12 7.96
N ASP A 96 19.01 -39.96 7.09
CA ASP A 96 19.52 -38.64 6.68
C ASP A 96 18.44 -37.79 5.97
N ASN A 97 17.67 -38.42 5.09
CA ASN A 97 16.51 -37.77 4.45
C ASN A 97 15.43 -37.38 5.45
N TYR A 98 15.17 -38.21 6.46
CA TYR A 98 14.18 -37.92 7.49
C TYR A 98 14.58 -36.68 8.32
N ILE A 99 15.83 -36.63 8.78
CA ILE A 99 16.36 -35.49 9.55
C ILE A 99 16.33 -34.21 8.69
N SER A 100 16.81 -34.29 7.45
CA SER A 100 16.81 -33.16 6.52
C SER A 100 15.39 -32.65 6.23
N ARG A 101 14.44 -33.57 6.02
CA ARG A 101 13.02 -33.22 5.81
C ARG A 101 12.42 -32.55 7.05
N GLN A 102 12.76 -33.02 8.25
CA GLN A 102 12.26 -32.44 9.49
C GLN A 102 12.78 -31.01 9.68
N ALA A 103 14.07 -30.76 9.42
CA ALA A 103 14.65 -29.42 9.46
C ALA A 103 13.97 -28.46 8.45
N LEU A 104 13.79 -28.91 7.21
CA LEU A 104 13.09 -28.13 6.18
C LEU A 104 11.63 -27.85 6.53
N GLN A 105 10.94 -28.79 7.18
CA GLN A 105 9.57 -28.58 7.63
C GLN A 105 9.50 -27.53 8.74
N THR A 106 10.44 -27.54 9.68
CA THR A 106 10.49 -26.52 10.74
C THR A 106 10.78 -25.12 10.19
N GLU A 107 11.71 -25.00 9.23
CA GLU A 107 12.02 -23.72 8.59
C GLU A 107 10.87 -23.22 7.71
N SER A 108 10.22 -24.10 6.95
CA SER A 108 9.06 -23.70 6.14
C SER A 108 7.88 -23.26 7.00
N PHE A 109 7.65 -23.92 8.14
CA PHE A 109 6.64 -23.50 9.11
C PHE A 109 6.97 -22.14 9.73
N LYS A 110 8.23 -21.93 10.14
CA LYS A 110 8.70 -20.66 10.68
C LYS A 110 8.52 -19.52 9.67
N ASN A 111 8.95 -19.72 8.41
CA ASN A 111 8.77 -18.75 7.34
C ASN A 111 7.29 -18.44 7.08
N SER A 112 6.42 -19.45 7.11
CA SER A 112 4.98 -19.27 6.93
C SER A 112 4.38 -18.44 8.06
N MET A 113 4.79 -18.70 9.30
CA MET A 113 4.36 -17.92 10.46
C MET A 113 4.86 -16.48 10.39
N GLU A 114 6.12 -16.26 10.01
CA GLU A 114 6.70 -14.92 9.85
C GLU A 114 5.99 -14.14 8.74
N HIS A 115 5.70 -14.79 7.61
CA HIS A 115 4.95 -14.18 6.51
C HIS A 115 3.54 -13.80 6.96
N GLN A 116 2.86 -14.68 7.69
CA GLN A 116 1.53 -14.38 8.23
C GLN A 116 1.56 -13.19 9.20
N LYS A 117 2.58 -13.10 10.06
CA LYS A 117 2.78 -11.95 10.96
C LYS A 117 3.06 -10.66 10.18
N ALA A 118 3.85 -10.71 9.12
CA ALA A 118 4.11 -9.55 8.28
C ALA A 118 2.83 -9.05 7.60
N LEU A 119 2.00 -9.97 7.11
CA LEU A 119 0.71 -9.62 6.50
C LEU A 119 -0.25 -8.98 7.50
N THR A 120 -0.36 -9.52 8.72
CA THR A 120 -1.25 -8.93 9.74
C THR A 120 -0.78 -7.55 10.17
N LEU A 121 0.53 -7.33 10.30
CA LEU A 121 1.09 -6.01 10.58
C LEU A 121 0.84 -5.01 9.44
N ALA A 122 0.99 -5.44 8.18
CA ALA A 122 0.70 -4.61 7.02
C ALA A 122 -0.80 -4.23 6.95
N GLN A 123 -1.70 -5.17 7.26
CA GLN A 123 -3.13 -4.89 7.34
C GLN A 123 -3.46 -3.89 8.46
N LEU A 124 -2.84 -4.05 9.63
CA LEU A 124 -3.03 -3.13 10.76
C LEU A 124 -2.55 -1.71 10.42
N SER A 125 -1.36 -1.58 9.82
CA SER A 125 -0.80 -0.28 9.44
C SER A 125 -1.65 0.41 8.38
N PHE A 126 -2.17 -0.33 7.40
CA PHE A 126 -3.10 0.18 6.40
C PHE A 126 -4.40 0.70 7.03
N ASN A 127 -5.00 -0.06 7.93
CA ASN A 127 -6.21 0.34 8.64
C ASN A 127 -5.98 1.58 9.52
N ASN A 128 -4.82 1.67 10.19
CA ASN A 128 -4.46 2.85 10.98
C ASN A 128 -4.25 4.08 10.09
N ALA A 129 -3.59 3.93 8.94
CA ALA A 129 -3.41 5.01 7.98
C ALA A 129 -4.75 5.52 7.42
N ARG A 130 -5.68 4.60 7.12
CA ARG A 130 -7.04 4.94 6.69
C ARG A 130 -7.79 5.73 7.76
N LYS A 131 -7.81 5.23 9.01
CA LYS A 131 -8.45 5.93 10.14
C LYS A 131 -7.85 7.32 10.38
N LYS A 132 -6.52 7.44 10.30
CA LYS A 132 -5.83 8.74 10.43
C LYS A 132 -6.29 9.73 9.36
N ARG A 133 -6.42 9.28 8.09
CA ARG A 133 -6.93 10.11 7.00
C ARG A 133 -8.38 10.53 7.26
N GLU A 134 -9.23 9.61 7.71
CA GLU A 134 -10.63 9.92 8.02
C GLU A 134 -10.74 10.96 9.14
N ILE A 135 -9.99 10.79 10.23
CA ILE A 135 -9.96 11.77 11.35
C ILE A 135 -9.45 13.12 10.86
N GLN A 136 -8.41 13.14 10.02
CA GLN A 136 -7.88 14.37 9.45
C GLN A 136 -8.94 15.11 8.63
N ILE A 137 -9.64 14.40 7.72
CA ILE A 137 -10.72 14.97 6.91
C ILE A 137 -11.84 15.53 7.80
N LEU A 138 -12.23 14.80 8.85
CA LEU A 138 -13.25 15.28 9.78
C LEU A 138 -12.80 16.56 10.50
N ASN A 139 -11.53 16.64 10.88
CA ASN A 139 -10.98 17.79 11.57
C ASN A 139 -10.87 19.01 10.64
N GLU A 140 -10.47 18.79 9.38
CA GLU A 140 -10.47 19.81 8.33
C GLU A 140 -11.89 20.36 8.10
N ARG A 141 -12.90 19.49 7.97
CA ARG A 141 -14.31 19.90 7.83
C ARG A 141 -14.81 20.69 9.03
N LYS A 142 -14.48 20.24 10.24
CA LYS A 142 -14.85 20.94 11.48
C LYS A 142 -14.22 22.33 11.55
N ASN A 143 -12.93 22.44 11.21
CA ASN A 143 -12.23 23.73 11.22
C ASN A 143 -12.78 24.67 10.14
N PHE A 144 -13.10 24.15 8.97
CA PHE A 144 -13.76 24.89 7.90
C PHE A 144 -15.11 25.45 8.36
N GLN A 145 -15.98 24.61 8.92
CA GLN A 145 -17.28 25.06 9.44
C GLN A 145 -17.15 26.10 10.58
N LYS A 146 -16.15 25.93 11.46
CA LYS A 146 -15.86 26.92 12.51
C LYS A 146 -15.45 28.27 11.92
N ARG A 147 -14.64 28.26 10.86
CA ARG A 147 -14.21 29.47 10.15
C ARG A 147 -15.40 30.16 9.48
N GLU A 148 -16.22 29.41 8.75
CA GLU A 148 -17.45 29.92 8.13
C GLU A 148 -18.37 30.57 9.16
N MET A 149 -18.60 29.92 10.30
CA MET A 149 -19.44 30.47 11.37
C MET A 149 -18.87 31.77 11.96
N LYS A 150 -17.54 31.83 12.19
CA LYS A 150 -16.88 33.06 12.65
C LYS A 150 -17.03 34.20 11.63
N MET A 151 -16.85 33.90 10.34
CA MET A 151 -17.01 34.90 9.27
C MET A 151 -18.46 35.37 9.16
N ALA A 152 -19.43 34.46 9.19
CA ALA A 152 -20.85 34.81 9.15
C ALA A 152 -21.24 35.73 10.31
N LEU A 153 -20.75 35.43 11.53
CA LEU A 153 -20.97 36.28 12.69
C LEU A 153 -20.30 37.65 12.54
N HIS A 154 -19.07 37.70 12.01
CA HIS A 154 -18.37 38.96 11.77
C HIS A 154 -19.14 39.84 10.78
N ILE A 155 -19.63 39.28 9.67
CA ILE A 155 -20.45 40.00 8.68
C ILE A 155 -21.75 40.50 9.31
N ALA A 156 -22.42 39.68 10.12
CA ALA A 156 -23.65 40.09 10.80
C ALA A 156 -23.40 41.26 11.78
N LEU A 157 -22.27 41.22 12.51
CA LEU A 157 -21.88 42.30 13.40
C LEU A 157 -21.59 43.60 12.63
N LEU A 158 -20.86 43.52 11.51
CA LEU A 158 -20.57 44.65 10.65
C LEU A 158 -21.85 45.29 10.10
N ARG A 159 -22.81 44.47 9.64
CA ARG A 159 -24.12 44.97 9.19
C ARG A 159 -24.85 45.72 10.31
N LYS A 160 -24.88 45.16 11.53
CA LYS A 160 -25.46 45.82 12.69
C LYS A 160 -24.77 47.15 13.02
N GLN A 161 -23.45 47.21 12.91
CA GLN A 161 -22.68 48.44 13.16
C GLN A 161 -22.97 49.50 12.09
N LEU A 162 -23.05 49.14 10.81
CA LEU A 162 -23.39 50.05 9.72
C LEU A 162 -24.79 50.65 9.92
N GLU A 163 -25.77 49.81 10.24
CA GLU A 163 -27.14 50.25 10.56
C GLU A 163 -27.16 51.21 11.74
N ALA A 164 -26.38 50.94 12.80
CA ALA A 164 -26.26 51.82 13.96
C ALA A 164 -25.62 53.18 13.61
N THR A 165 -24.75 53.24 12.60
CA THR A 165 -24.17 54.49 12.07
C THR A 165 -25.02 55.19 11.01
N GLY A 166 -26.21 54.66 10.68
CA GLY A 166 -27.12 55.23 9.69
C GLY A 166 -26.77 54.90 8.23
N VAL A 167 -25.80 54.00 7.99
CA VAL A 167 -25.42 53.52 6.66
C VAL A 167 -26.18 52.23 6.37
N LYS A 168 -26.89 52.17 5.23
CA LYS A 168 -27.59 50.96 4.82
C LYS A 168 -26.60 49.92 4.27
N PRO A 169 -26.59 48.68 4.79
CA PRO A 169 -25.72 47.63 4.28
C PRO A 169 -26.12 47.22 2.86
N VAL A 170 -25.13 46.82 2.06
CA VAL A 170 -25.31 46.34 0.68
C VAL A 170 -26.17 45.06 0.65
N ASN A 171 -27.02 44.94 -0.37
CA ASN A 171 -27.89 43.79 -0.55
C ASN A 171 -27.07 42.54 -0.91
N ILE A 172 -27.53 41.36 -0.48
CA ILE A 172 -26.89 40.07 -0.75
C ILE A 172 -26.70 39.84 -2.25
N ASN A 173 -27.71 40.17 -3.07
CA ASN A 173 -27.65 39.96 -4.52
C ASN A 173 -26.57 40.81 -5.20
N GLU A 174 -26.40 42.05 -4.73
CA GLU A 174 -25.38 42.96 -5.24
C GLU A 174 -23.97 42.49 -4.85
N ALA A 175 -23.81 42.02 -3.61
CA ALA A 175 -22.56 41.42 -3.14
C ALA A 175 -22.16 40.15 -3.91
N ILE A 176 -23.13 39.32 -4.33
CA ILE A 176 -22.86 38.14 -5.17
C ILE A 176 -22.35 38.57 -6.55
N ASN A 177 -22.98 39.57 -7.17
CA ASN A 177 -22.54 40.08 -8.47
C ASN A 177 -21.12 40.65 -8.41
N GLU A 178 -20.78 41.37 -7.33
CA GLU A 178 -19.41 41.87 -7.12
C GLU A 178 -18.41 40.73 -6.86
N PHE A 179 -18.83 39.68 -6.16
CA PHE A 179 -18.01 38.50 -5.93
C PHE A 179 -17.67 37.79 -7.25
N GLU A 180 -18.66 37.51 -8.10
CA GLU A 180 -18.43 36.85 -9.39
C GLU A 180 -17.57 37.69 -10.34
N LYS A 181 -17.65 39.02 -10.24
CA LYS A 181 -16.83 39.95 -11.03
C LYS A 181 -15.36 39.94 -10.60
N ASN A 182 -15.10 39.89 -9.29
CA ASN A 182 -13.76 40.13 -8.73
C ASN A 182 -13.03 38.86 -8.26
N VAL A 183 -13.72 37.72 -8.16
CA VAL A 183 -13.16 36.44 -7.73
C VAL A 183 -13.08 35.48 -8.90
N LYS A 184 -11.87 34.98 -9.17
CA LYS A 184 -11.62 33.98 -10.20
C LYS A 184 -11.33 32.62 -9.57
N MET A 185 -11.84 31.59 -10.23
CA MET A 185 -11.66 30.19 -9.84
C MET A 185 -10.58 29.56 -10.72
N GLU A 186 -9.47 29.13 -10.13
CA GLU A 186 -8.50 28.28 -10.84
C GLU A 186 -8.72 26.83 -10.44
N ASN A 187 -9.10 25.99 -11.41
CA ASN A 187 -9.10 24.54 -11.26
C ASN A 187 -7.80 24.01 -11.83
N SER A 188 -6.75 23.96 -11.01
CA SER A 188 -5.52 23.27 -11.42
C SER A 188 -5.83 21.77 -11.58
N LEU A 189 -5.58 21.21 -12.77
CA LEU A 189 -5.83 19.80 -13.13
C LEU A 189 -5.17 18.78 -12.17
N SER A 190 -4.20 19.19 -11.37
CA SER A 190 -3.50 18.36 -10.38
C SER A 190 -4.15 18.34 -8.98
N ASN A 191 -5.19 19.16 -8.72
CA ASN A 191 -5.78 19.29 -7.39
C ASN A 191 -7.27 18.90 -7.39
N ILE A 192 -7.51 17.59 -7.33
CA ILE A 192 -8.87 17.00 -7.28
C ILE A 192 -9.65 17.39 -6.00
N THR A 193 -9.04 18.11 -5.05
CA THR A 193 -9.67 18.50 -3.77
C THR A 193 -9.60 20.01 -3.45
N GLY A 194 -9.00 20.83 -4.30
CA GLY A 194 -8.70 22.22 -3.95
C GLY A 194 -8.81 23.18 -5.11
N THR A 195 -10.07 23.52 -5.43
CA THR A 195 -10.39 24.74 -6.16
C THR A 195 -9.88 25.94 -5.35
N SER A 196 -8.89 26.66 -5.89
CA SER A 196 -8.38 27.85 -5.22
C SER A 196 -9.07 29.08 -5.79
N LEU A 197 -9.75 29.81 -4.91
CA LEU A 197 -10.38 31.09 -5.23
C LEU A 197 -9.37 32.20 -4.96
N TRP A 198 -9.11 33.04 -5.96
CA TRP A 198 -8.24 34.19 -5.80
C TRP A 198 -8.97 35.45 -6.26
N VAL A 199 -8.71 36.55 -5.56
CA VAL A 199 -9.23 37.87 -5.90
C VAL A 199 -8.28 38.50 -6.92
N VAL A 200 -8.83 39.11 -7.96
CA VAL A 200 -8.03 39.78 -9.01
C VAL A 200 -7.14 40.86 -8.37
N ASP A 201 -5.87 40.93 -8.77
CA ASP A 201 -4.89 41.83 -8.17
C ASP A 201 -5.24 43.32 -8.32
N ASP A 202 -5.99 43.67 -9.37
CA ASP A 202 -6.46 45.04 -9.65
C ASP A 202 -7.74 45.42 -8.90
N ALA A 203 -8.31 44.55 -8.08
CA ALA A 203 -9.54 44.85 -7.34
C ALA A 203 -9.22 45.61 -6.03
N ASP A 204 -9.75 46.83 -5.89
CA ASP A 204 -9.61 47.67 -4.68
C ASP A 204 -10.02 46.94 -3.38
N ILE A 205 -10.98 46.02 -3.50
CA ILE A 205 -11.55 45.21 -2.41
C ILE A 205 -10.49 44.31 -1.75
N LYS A 206 -9.41 43.96 -2.46
CA LYS A 206 -8.37 43.06 -1.95
C LYS A 206 -7.71 43.60 -0.67
N SER A 207 -7.59 44.91 -0.53
CA SER A 207 -7.00 45.56 0.64
C SER A 207 -7.86 45.47 1.91
N HIS A 208 -9.17 45.27 1.73
CA HIS A 208 -10.15 45.20 2.82
C HIS A 208 -10.45 43.76 3.25
N LEU A 209 -9.84 42.76 2.60
CA LEU A 209 -10.06 41.35 2.93
C LEU A 209 -9.32 40.96 4.21
N PRO A 210 -10.02 40.41 5.22
CA PRO A 210 -9.36 39.87 6.39
C PRO A 210 -8.54 38.63 6.00
N SER A 211 -7.37 38.45 6.63
CA SER A 211 -6.57 37.25 6.43
C SER A 211 -7.34 36.02 6.92
N THR A 212 -7.49 35.01 6.06
CA THR A 212 -8.23 33.77 6.40
C THR A 212 -7.63 33.05 7.60
N HIS A 213 -6.32 33.19 7.83
CA HIS A 213 -5.61 32.61 8.96
C HIS A 213 -5.87 33.31 10.30
N GLU A 214 -6.42 34.52 10.31
CA GLU A 214 -6.80 35.18 11.57
C GLU A 214 -7.92 34.44 12.30
N TYR A 215 -8.83 33.82 11.54
CA TYR A 215 -9.91 33.01 12.10
C TYR A 215 -9.44 31.67 12.68
N ASP A 216 -8.21 31.25 12.38
CA ASP A 216 -7.62 30.02 12.92
C ASP A 216 -7.00 30.24 14.32
N LYS A 217 -6.79 31.50 14.72
CA LYS A 217 -6.30 31.84 16.07
C LYS A 217 -7.35 31.44 17.12
N LYS A 218 -6.87 30.84 18.22
CA LYS A 218 -7.70 30.32 19.33
C LYS A 218 -8.22 31.43 20.21
#